data_AF-A0A0A1WIM6-F1
#
_entry.id   AF-A0A0A1WIM6-F1
#
_cell.length_a   1.000
_cell.length_b   1.000
_cell.length_c   1.000
_cell.angle_alpha   90.00
_cell.angle_beta   90.00
_cell.angle_gamma   90.00
#
_symmetry.space_group_name_H-M   'P 1'
#
loop_
_entity.id
_entity.type
_entity.pdbx_description
1 polymer ?
#
loop_
_entity_poly.entity_id
_entity_poly.type
_entity_poly.pdbx_seq_one_letter_code
_entity_poly.pdbx_strand_id
1 'polypeptide(L)'
;MTSRFYKFGVTALSACIGSLAATWVCTDRNNSPYVVHNEIVRPPKRKRTLPPRSDQIKSLQSGEEYDVLIIGGGATGAGCALDSVTRGLKTALVEADDFASGTSSRSTKLIHGGVRYLQKAILG
;
A
#
# COMPACT_ATOMS: atom_id res chain seq x y z
N MET A 1 -58.80 -27.98 18.08
CA MET A 1 -58.05 -27.70 16.82
C MET A 1 -57.60 -26.23 16.68
N THR A 2 -57.87 -25.34 17.64
CA THR A 2 -57.59 -23.89 17.55
C THR A 2 -56.18 -23.46 17.97
N SER A 3 -55.43 -24.27 18.72
CA SER A 3 -54.09 -23.90 19.23
C SER A 3 -52.96 -24.03 18.20
N ARG A 4 -53.12 -24.86 17.16
CA ARG A 4 -52.14 -24.99 16.07
C ARG A 4 -52.18 -23.78 15.13
N PHE A 5 -53.35 -23.28 14.79
CA PHE A 5 -53.50 -22.11 13.92
C PHE A 5 -52.97 -20.82 14.55
N TYR A 6 -53.15 -20.64 15.88
CA TYR A 6 -52.57 -19.51 16.60
C TYR A 6 -51.02 -19.53 16.58
N LYS A 7 -50.41 -20.71 16.79
CA LYS A 7 -48.95 -20.86 16.72
C LYS A 7 -48.40 -20.54 15.32
N PHE A 8 -49.08 -20.98 14.26
CA PHE A 8 -48.70 -20.63 12.88
C PHE A 8 -48.83 -19.12 12.60
N GLY A 9 -49.91 -18.49 13.08
CA GLY A 9 -50.10 -17.05 12.95
C GLY A 9 -49.01 -16.24 13.65
N VAL A 10 -48.65 -16.62 14.88
CA VAL A 10 -47.60 -15.93 15.66
C VAL A 10 -46.22 -16.11 15.01
N THR A 11 -45.88 -17.30 14.50
CA THR A 11 -44.59 -17.54 13.83
C THR A 11 -44.47 -16.78 12.51
N ALA A 12 -45.56 -16.68 11.74
CA ALA A 12 -45.57 -15.94 10.48
C ALA A 12 -45.39 -14.43 10.74
N LEU A 13 -46.05 -13.90 11.78
CA LEU A 13 -45.93 -12.49 12.14
C LEU A 13 -44.51 -12.12 12.58
N SER A 14 -43.87 -12.97 13.42
CA SER A 14 -42.50 -12.74 13.87
C SER A 14 -41.48 -12.77 12.72
N ALA A 15 -41.70 -13.65 11.74
CA ALA A 15 -40.84 -13.74 10.56
C ALA A 15 -40.94 -12.47 9.68
N CYS A 16 -42.16 -11.97 9.46
CA CYS A 16 -42.38 -10.74 8.71
C CYS A 16 -41.75 -9.52 9.39
N ILE A 17 -41.94 -9.38 10.71
CA ILE A 17 -41.38 -8.27 11.49
C ILE A 17 -39.84 -8.33 11.47
N GLY A 18 -39.25 -9.52 11.67
CA GLY A 18 -37.81 -9.71 11.61
C GLY A 18 -37.22 -9.37 10.23
N SER A 19 -37.89 -9.77 9.15
CA SER A 19 -37.44 -9.46 7.79
C SER A 19 -37.54 -7.97 7.45
N LEU A 20 -38.57 -7.27 7.94
CA LEU A 20 -38.74 -5.83 7.75
C LEU A 20 -37.69 -5.05 8.55
N ALA A 21 -37.43 -5.44 9.81
CA ALA A 21 -36.38 -4.83 10.62
C ALA A 21 -34.98 -5.04 10.03
N ALA A 22 -34.68 -6.26 9.57
CA ALA A 22 -33.41 -6.55 8.90
C ALA A 22 -33.24 -5.73 7.62
N THR A 23 -34.30 -5.62 6.80
CA THR A 23 -34.27 -4.78 5.60
C THR A 23 -34.04 -3.31 5.99
N TRP A 24 -34.74 -2.79 6.99
CA TRP A 24 -34.59 -1.40 7.43
C TRP A 24 -33.16 -1.12 7.92
N VAL A 25 -32.59 -1.99 8.77
CA VAL A 25 -31.20 -1.84 9.26
C VAL A 25 -30.18 -1.94 8.13
N CYS A 26 -30.37 -2.85 7.17
CA CYS A 26 -29.42 -3.05 6.07
C CYS A 26 -29.57 -2.03 4.93
N THR A 27 -30.73 -1.39 4.79
CA THR A 27 -31.02 -0.45 3.68
C THR A 27 -31.12 1.02 4.11
N ASP A 28 -31.15 1.32 5.42
CA ASP A 28 -31.01 2.68 5.93
C ASP A 28 -29.56 3.18 5.80
N ARG A 29 -29.10 3.27 4.55
CA ARG A 29 -27.78 3.78 4.15
C ARG A 29 -27.74 5.31 4.19
N ASN A 30 -28.88 5.96 4.44
CA ASN A 30 -29.00 7.42 4.41
C ASN A 30 -28.51 8.08 5.71
N ASN A 31 -28.33 7.31 6.78
CA ASN A 31 -27.79 7.79 8.05
C ASN A 31 -26.34 7.32 8.28
N SER A 32 -25.52 7.31 7.24
CA SER A 32 -24.07 7.14 7.39
C SER A 32 -23.49 8.43 7.98
N PRO A 33 -22.97 8.44 9.22
CA PRO A 33 -22.29 9.61 9.78
C PRO A 33 -20.96 9.90 9.07
N TYR A 34 -20.52 9.01 8.19
CA TYR A 34 -19.33 9.20 7.37
C TYR A 34 -19.67 10.03 6.14
N VAL A 35 -19.25 11.29 6.17
CA VAL A 35 -19.12 12.11 4.96
C VAL A 35 -18.05 11.45 4.10
N VAL A 36 -18.46 10.81 3.00
CA VAL A 36 -17.53 10.39 1.96
C VAL A 36 -17.02 11.66 1.30
N HIS A 37 -15.85 12.12 1.73
CA HIS A 37 -15.12 13.14 1.00
C HIS A 37 -14.77 12.54 -0.36
N ASN A 38 -15.56 12.85 -1.38
CA ASN A 38 -15.16 12.65 -2.77
C ASN A 38 -13.77 13.23 -2.88
N GLU A 39 -12.82 12.40 -3.30
CA GLU A 39 -11.43 12.81 -3.40
C GLU A 39 -11.38 14.15 -4.15
N ILE A 40 -10.82 15.17 -3.49
CA ILE A 40 -10.51 16.43 -4.16
C ILE A 40 -9.78 16.04 -5.43
N VAL A 41 -10.34 16.36 -6.59
CA VAL A 41 -9.71 16.12 -7.89
C VAL A 41 -8.39 16.86 -7.85
N ARG A 42 -7.32 16.17 -7.48
CA ARG A 42 -6.01 16.77 -7.38
C ARG A 42 -5.64 17.16 -8.79
N PRO A 43 -5.18 18.41 -9.03
CA PRO A 43 -4.71 18.77 -10.36
C PRO A 43 -3.67 17.74 -10.80
N PRO A 44 -3.67 17.31 -12.07
CA PRO A 44 -2.73 16.30 -12.54
C PRO A 44 -1.32 16.78 -12.19
N LYS A 45 -0.62 16.02 -11.33
CA LYS A 45 0.78 16.34 -10.98
C LYS A 45 1.55 16.47 -12.29
N ARG A 46 2.15 17.64 -12.54
CA ARG A 46 3.06 17.83 -13.68
C ARG A 46 4.07 16.68 -13.67
N LYS A 47 4.12 15.91 -14.75
CA LYS A 47 5.17 14.91 -14.94
C LYS A 47 6.50 15.66 -14.92
N ARG A 48 7.31 15.44 -13.89
CA ARG A 48 8.68 15.94 -13.88
C ARG A 48 9.40 15.29 -15.05
N THR A 49 10.03 16.10 -15.90
CA THR A 49 10.91 15.59 -16.95
C THR A 49 12.14 15.01 -16.27
N LEU A 50 12.35 13.71 -16.41
CA LEU A 50 13.56 13.07 -15.92
C LEU A 50 14.73 13.52 -16.80
N PRO A 51 15.90 13.88 -16.22
CA PRO A 51 17.06 14.21 -17.02
C PRO A 51 17.46 12.99 -17.87
N PRO A 52 17.84 13.18 -19.15
CA PRO A 52 18.29 12.07 -19.98
C PRO A 52 19.59 11.48 -19.42
N ARG A 53 19.87 10.21 -19.75
CA ARG A 53 21.07 9.51 -19.27
C ARG A 53 22.37 10.27 -19.57
N SER A 54 22.45 10.92 -20.73
CA SER A 54 23.61 11.74 -21.12
C SER A 54 23.92 12.84 -20.12
N ASP A 55 22.90 13.49 -19.58
CA ASP A 55 23.06 14.63 -18.67
C ASP A 55 23.41 14.15 -17.27
N GLN A 56 22.86 13.01 -16.86
CA GLN A 56 23.23 12.35 -15.61
C GLN A 56 24.71 11.92 -15.62
N ILE A 57 25.19 11.35 -16.72
CA ILE A 57 26.62 10.97 -16.87
C ILE A 57 27.51 12.22 -16.82
N LYS A 58 27.16 13.30 -17.52
CA LYS A 58 27.90 14.56 -17.45
C LYS A 58 27.96 15.11 -16.03
N SER A 59 26.84 15.03 -15.30
CA SER A 59 26.79 15.47 -13.90
C SER A 59 27.71 14.63 -13.01
N LEU A 60 27.79 13.32 -13.22
CA LEU A 60 28.70 12.44 -12.47
C LEU A 60 30.18 12.68 -12.82
N GLN A 61 30.46 13.12 -14.05
CA GLN A 61 31.80 13.41 -14.56
C GLN A 61 32.24 14.86 -14.36
N SER A 62 31.45 15.70 -13.68
CA SER A 62 31.73 17.13 -13.50
C SER A 62 33.01 17.40 -12.69
N GLY A 63 33.55 16.38 -12.01
CA GLY A 63 34.73 16.48 -11.16
C GLY A 63 34.43 16.97 -9.75
N GLU A 64 33.15 17.21 -9.42
CA GLU A 64 32.76 17.54 -8.07
C GLU A 64 32.74 16.30 -7.17
N GLU A 65 33.19 16.44 -5.92
CA GLU A 65 33.13 15.36 -4.95
C GLU A 65 31.69 15.04 -4.53
N TYR A 66 31.46 13.77 -4.20
CA TYR A 66 30.22 13.25 -3.64
C TYR A 66 30.50 12.77 -2.22
N ASP A 67 29.59 13.06 -1.29
CA ASP A 67 29.71 12.59 0.10
C ASP A 67 29.49 11.08 0.19
N VAL A 68 28.61 10.54 -0.67
CA VAL A 68 28.24 9.12 -0.68
C VAL A 68 28.12 8.61 -2.11
N LEU A 69 28.80 7.49 -2.39
CA LEU A 69 28.63 6.70 -3.61
C LEU A 69 27.97 5.36 -3.28
N ILE A 70 26.83 5.08 -3.91
CA ILE A 70 26.07 3.85 -3.76
C ILE A 70 26.21 3.02 -5.02
N ILE A 71 26.60 1.75 -4.86
CA ILE A 71 26.74 0.79 -5.94
C ILE A 71 25.60 -0.22 -5.84
N GLY A 72 24.71 -0.22 -6.84
CA GLY A 72 23.52 -1.07 -6.91
C GLY A 72 22.23 -0.28 -6.66
N GLY A 73 21.33 -0.27 -7.65
CA GLY A 73 19.99 0.30 -7.66
C GLY A 73 18.88 -0.69 -7.30
N GLY A 74 19.18 -1.70 -6.49
CA GLY A 74 18.18 -2.58 -5.85
C GLY A 74 17.43 -1.88 -4.72
N ALA A 75 16.52 -2.60 -4.05
CA ALA A 75 15.71 -2.07 -2.95
C ALA A 75 16.56 -1.45 -1.82
N THR A 76 17.66 -2.10 -1.45
CA THR A 76 18.59 -1.60 -0.44
C THR A 76 19.28 -0.31 -0.88
N GLY A 77 19.90 -0.30 -2.07
CA GLY A 77 20.62 0.87 -2.55
C GLY A 77 19.72 2.08 -2.81
N ALA A 78 18.50 1.84 -3.32
CA ALA A 78 17.49 2.89 -3.45
C ALA A 78 17.08 3.47 -2.08
N GLY A 79 16.91 2.63 -1.06
CA GLY A 79 16.64 3.06 0.31
C GLY A 79 17.77 3.88 0.92
N CYS A 80 19.02 3.43 0.76
CA CYS A 80 20.21 4.17 1.18
C CYS A 80 20.33 5.52 0.46
N ALA A 81 20.04 5.57 -0.85
CA ALA A 81 20.10 6.80 -1.62
C ALA A 81 19.06 7.81 -1.12
N LEU A 82 17.83 7.35 -0.85
CA LEU A 82 16.80 8.18 -0.29
C LEU A 82 17.20 8.73 1.08
N ASP A 83 17.65 7.87 2.01
CA ASP A 83 18.09 8.30 3.34
C ASP A 83 19.21 9.34 3.26
N SER A 84 20.25 9.05 2.47
CA SER A 84 21.39 9.94 2.25
C SER A 84 20.97 11.32 1.72
N VAL A 85 20.14 11.36 0.67
CA VAL A 85 19.64 12.62 0.10
C VAL A 85 18.76 13.38 1.09
N THR A 86 17.91 12.69 1.86
CA THR A 86 17.05 13.35 2.87
C THR A 86 17.84 13.98 4.02
N ARG A 87 19.08 13.54 4.24
CA ARG A 87 20.03 14.13 5.20
C ARG A 87 20.85 15.27 4.61
N GLY A 88 20.62 15.63 3.34
CA GLY A 88 21.33 16.70 2.65
C GLY A 88 22.71 16.30 2.11
N LEU A 89 23.02 15.00 2.07
CA LEU A 89 24.30 14.51 1.54
C LEU A 89 24.25 14.46 0.01
N LYS A 90 25.32 14.92 -0.62
CA LYS A 90 25.50 14.84 -2.06
C LYS A 90 25.78 13.39 -2.46
N THR A 91 24.78 12.74 -3.03
CA THR A 91 24.77 11.30 -3.23
C THR A 91 24.78 10.94 -4.72
N ALA A 92 25.67 10.03 -5.10
CA ALA A 92 25.65 9.37 -6.40
C ALA A 92 25.20 7.90 -6.23
N LEU A 93 24.41 7.39 -7.16
CA LEU A 93 24.06 5.97 -7.25
C LEU A 93 24.30 5.48 -8.67
N VAL A 94 24.97 4.34 -8.79
CA VAL A 94 25.19 3.65 -10.06
C VAL A 94 24.61 2.25 -10.02
N GLU A 95 23.91 1.87 -11.09
CA GLU A 95 23.38 0.53 -11.34
C GLU A 95 23.90 0.06 -12.70
N ALA A 96 24.27 -1.22 -12.77
CA ALA A 96 24.84 -1.80 -13.98
C ALA A 96 23.77 -2.03 -15.05
N ASP A 97 22.60 -2.52 -14.62
CA ASP A 97 21.47 -2.83 -15.48
C ASP A 97 20.34 -1.78 -15.31
N ASP A 98 19.09 -2.23 -15.17
CA ASP A 98 17.94 -1.39 -14.83
C ASP A 98 17.70 -1.37 -13.30
N PHE A 99 17.01 -0.35 -12.81
CA PHE A 99 16.63 -0.25 -11.41
C PHE A 99 15.82 -1.46 -10.95
N ALA A 100 16.15 -2.00 -9.78
CA ALA A 100 15.55 -3.21 -9.20
C ALA A 100 15.68 -4.48 -10.07
N SER A 101 16.48 -4.48 -11.14
CA SER A 101 16.63 -5.60 -12.07
C SER A 101 17.14 -6.90 -11.45
N GLY A 102 17.82 -6.87 -10.29
CA GLY A 102 18.30 -8.03 -9.55
C GLY A 102 17.23 -8.76 -8.71
N THR A 103 17.58 -9.20 -7.49
CA THR A 103 16.64 -9.91 -6.58
C THR A 103 15.42 -9.07 -6.20
N SER A 104 15.55 -7.75 -6.20
CA SER A 104 14.46 -6.83 -5.82
C SER A 104 13.22 -6.93 -6.70
N SER A 105 13.34 -7.38 -7.96
CA SER A 105 12.19 -7.66 -8.84
C SER A 105 11.68 -9.11 -8.78
N ARG A 106 12.44 -10.02 -8.16
CA ARG A 106 12.20 -11.47 -8.11
C ARG A 106 11.68 -11.98 -6.77
N SER A 107 11.01 -11.12 -5.99
CA SER A 107 10.38 -11.51 -4.73
C SER A 107 8.96 -12.06 -4.94
N THR A 108 8.36 -12.57 -3.86
CA THR A 108 6.92 -12.90 -3.78
C THR A 108 6.03 -11.65 -3.83
N LYS A 109 6.61 -10.44 -3.81
CA LYS A 109 5.91 -9.15 -3.79
C LYS A 109 4.97 -8.99 -2.59
N LEU A 110 5.28 -9.68 -1.49
CA LEU A 110 4.57 -9.58 -0.21
C LEU A 110 5.52 -9.03 0.86
N ILE A 111 5.02 -8.08 1.65
CA ILE A 111 5.69 -7.64 2.86
C ILE A 111 5.17 -8.51 4.01
N HIS A 112 6.05 -9.24 4.68
CA HIS A 112 5.67 -10.08 5.82
C HIS A 112 6.71 -9.99 6.95
N GLY A 113 6.25 -10.06 8.20
CA GLY A 113 7.12 -10.08 9.38
C GLY A 113 7.90 -11.40 9.56
N GLY A 114 7.63 -12.42 8.74
CA GLY A 114 8.36 -13.68 8.78
C GLY A 114 8.03 -14.50 10.02
N VAL A 115 6.75 -14.78 10.25
CA VAL A 115 6.24 -15.54 11.42
C VAL A 115 6.99 -16.86 11.65
N ARG A 116 7.51 -17.49 10.60
CA ARG A 116 8.35 -18.71 10.66
C ARG A 116 9.64 -18.52 11.47
N TYR A 117 10.17 -17.30 11.56
CA TYR A 117 11.38 -17.01 12.32
C TYR A 117 11.17 -17.06 13.82
N LEU A 118 9.95 -16.78 14.31
CA LEU A 118 9.62 -16.88 15.74
C LEU A 118 9.75 -18.32 16.25
N GLN A 119 9.30 -19.29 15.45
CA GLN A 119 9.43 -20.70 15.79
C GLN A 119 10.90 -21.09 16.00
N LYS A 120 11.81 -20.62 15.11
CA LYS A 120 13.25 -20.88 15.21
C LYS A 120 13.90 -20.20 16.42
N ALA A 121 13.40 -19.04 16.84
CA ALA A 121 13.93 -18.33 18.01
C ALA A 121 13.49 -18.94 19.35
N ILE A 122 12.31 -19.56 19.40
CA ILE A 122 11.72 -20.10 20.65
C ILE A 122 12.04 -21.59 20.84
N LEU A 123 12.10 -22.37 19.75
CA LEU A 123 12.29 -23.84 19.79
C LEU A 123 13.68 -24.30 19.30
N GLY A 124 14.54 -23.37 18.88
CA GLY A 124 15.87 -23.63 18.35
C GLY A 124 16.98 -23.56 19.39
#